data_AF-A0A7X3TJP6-F1
#
_entry.id   AF-A0A7X3TJP6-F1
#
_cell.length_a   1.000
_cell.length_b   1.000
_cell.length_c   1.000
_cell.angle_alpha   90.00
_cell.angle_beta   90.00
_cell.angle_gamma   90.00
#
_symmetry.space_group_name_H-M   'P 1'
#
loop_
_entity.id
_entity.type
_entity.pdbx_description
1 polymer ?
#
loop_
_entity_poly.entity_id
_entity_poly.type
_entity_poly.pdbx_seq_one_letter_code
_entity_poly.pdbx_strand_id
1 'polypeptide(L)'
;MPDTVTGRYMAGEDFAVTAGWGHFGTGDAVMPGRGRVVERAYQPDEHSALAEHVAVLGETTFDVYLNGEAFWRNLPSAIWDYRLGGYQVLKKWLSYRESAVLGRILRPEEVQHFTDTARRIGALLIATSDRPERSSP
;
A
#
# COMPACT_ATOMS: atom_id res chain seq x y z
N MET A 1 8.02 -2.37 -6.67
CA MET A 1 8.59 -1.01 -6.79
C MET A 1 7.48 -0.12 -7.28
N PRO A 2 7.46 1.16 -6.89
CA PRO A 2 6.52 2.10 -7.48
C PRO A 2 6.86 2.31 -8.96
N ASP A 3 5.82 2.61 -9.71
CA ASP A 3 5.89 3.02 -11.11
C ASP A 3 5.70 4.54 -11.19
N THR A 4 6.08 5.11 -12.32
CA THR A 4 5.72 6.49 -12.67
C THR A 4 4.74 6.50 -13.83
N VAL A 5 3.90 7.52 -13.94
CA VAL A 5 2.93 7.65 -15.04
C VAL A 5 3.62 7.62 -16.40
N THR A 6 4.86 8.10 -16.48
CA THR A 6 5.68 8.12 -17.70
C THR A 6 6.58 6.87 -17.87
N GLY A 7 6.57 5.93 -16.92
CA GLY A 7 7.38 4.70 -16.98
C GLY A 7 8.89 4.90 -16.77
N ARG A 8 9.31 6.09 -16.30
CA ARG A 8 10.71 6.37 -15.94
C ARG A 8 11.03 5.93 -14.51
N TYR A 9 12.33 5.87 -14.19
CA TYR A 9 12.77 5.74 -12.80
C TYR A 9 12.40 6.98 -11.99
N MET A 10 12.00 6.76 -10.73
CA MET A 10 11.70 7.85 -9.80
C MET A 10 12.95 8.66 -9.47
N ALA A 11 12.81 9.98 -9.46
CA ALA A 11 13.83 10.91 -9.02
C ALA A 11 13.22 12.15 -8.35
N GLY A 12 13.94 12.76 -7.40
CA GLY A 12 13.56 14.03 -6.77
C GLY A 12 12.13 14.04 -6.23
N GLU A 13 11.30 14.93 -6.76
CA GLU A 13 9.90 15.13 -6.34
C GLU A 13 8.99 13.92 -6.59
N ASP A 14 9.41 12.93 -7.38
CA ASP A 14 8.67 11.67 -7.50
C ASP A 14 8.52 10.96 -6.14
N PHE A 15 9.46 11.19 -5.23
CA PHE A 15 9.42 10.65 -3.86
C PHE A 15 8.56 11.48 -2.89
N ALA A 16 7.98 12.60 -3.33
CA ALA A 16 7.10 13.40 -2.49
C ALA A 16 5.77 12.68 -2.26
N VAL A 17 5.28 12.69 -1.02
CA VAL A 17 3.95 12.16 -0.70
C VAL A 17 3.02 13.34 -0.58
N THR A 18 2.26 13.60 -1.65
CA THR A 18 1.39 14.78 -1.78
C THR A 18 -0.04 14.41 -2.18
N ALA A 19 -0.38 13.12 -2.10
CA ALA A 19 -1.69 12.60 -2.44
C ALA A 19 -2.74 12.73 -1.31
N GLY A 20 -2.45 13.46 -0.23
CA GLY A 20 -3.44 13.79 0.81
C GLY A 20 -3.74 12.63 1.77
N TRP A 21 -2.70 11.89 2.16
CA TRP A 21 -2.74 10.78 3.10
C TRP A 21 -2.79 11.20 4.55
N GLY A 22 -2.27 12.37 4.89
CA GLY A 22 -2.29 12.87 6.27
C GLY A 22 -2.12 14.38 6.36
N HIS A 23 -2.56 14.94 7.47
CA HIS A 23 -2.39 16.36 7.80
C HIS A 23 -2.39 16.53 9.32
N PHE A 24 -1.87 17.67 9.81
CA PHE A 24 -1.99 18.02 11.22
C PHE A 24 -3.41 18.47 11.55
N GLY A 25 -3.99 17.86 12.58
CA GLY A 25 -5.23 18.29 13.22
C GLY A 25 -4.96 19.10 14.49
N THR A 26 -5.97 19.23 15.34
CA THR A 26 -5.85 19.94 16.63
C THR A 26 -4.77 19.30 17.51
N GLY A 27 -3.89 20.13 18.09
CA GLY A 27 -2.84 19.68 18.99
C GLY A 27 -1.73 18.87 18.30
N ASP A 28 -1.44 19.17 17.03
CA ASP A 28 -0.39 18.54 16.21
C ASP A 28 -0.57 17.03 16.00
N ALA A 29 -1.78 16.50 16.27
CA ALA A 29 -2.11 15.12 15.98
C ALA A 29 -2.14 14.89 14.46
N VAL A 30 -1.48 13.83 13.98
CA VAL A 30 -1.55 13.44 12.56
C VAL A 30 -2.90 12.77 12.29
N MET A 31 -3.72 13.42 11.49
CA MET A 31 -5.04 12.93 11.08
C MET A 31 -4.94 12.21 9.72
N PRO A 32 -5.51 11.00 9.58
CA PRO A 32 -5.50 10.29 8.32
C PRO A 32 -6.41 10.98 7.30
N GLY A 33 -5.87 11.25 6.12
CA GLY A 33 -6.60 11.76 4.97
C GLY A 33 -7.26 10.67 4.14
N ARG A 34 -7.90 11.09 3.04
CA ARG A 34 -8.49 10.15 2.07
C ARG A 34 -7.40 9.42 1.28
N GLY A 35 -6.33 10.14 0.92
CA GLY A 35 -5.33 9.68 -0.04
C GLY A 35 -5.87 9.59 -1.46
N ARG A 36 -5.05 9.06 -2.36
CA ARG A 36 -5.44 8.69 -3.73
C ARG A 36 -5.14 7.21 -3.97
N VAL A 37 -6.20 6.45 -4.16
CA VAL A 37 -6.14 5.05 -4.63
C VAL A 37 -7.08 4.88 -5.81
N VAL A 38 -6.73 3.97 -6.71
CA VAL A 38 -7.60 3.52 -7.79
C VAL A 38 -7.78 2.02 -7.61
N GLU A 39 -9.00 1.59 -7.29
CA GLU A 39 -9.37 0.19 -7.36
C GLU A 39 -9.64 -0.20 -8.80
N ARG A 40 -9.16 -1.37 -9.21
CA ARG A 40 -9.36 -1.91 -10.55
C ARG A 40 -9.31 -3.44 -10.52
N ALA A 41 -9.81 -4.06 -11.59
CA ALA A 41 -9.51 -5.46 -11.86
C ALA A 41 -8.01 -5.65 -12.13
N TYR A 42 -7.52 -6.87 -11.86
CA TYR A 42 -6.21 -7.30 -12.30
C TYR A 42 -6.11 -7.29 -13.82
N GLN A 43 -4.93 -6.95 -14.33
CA GLN A 43 -4.58 -7.26 -15.72
C GLN A 43 -4.41 -8.79 -15.88
N PRO A 44 -4.56 -9.35 -17.10
CA PRO A 44 -4.48 -10.80 -17.31
C PRO A 44 -3.19 -11.45 -16.80
N ASP A 45 -2.05 -10.77 -16.95
CA ASP A 45 -0.75 -11.20 -16.45
C ASP A 45 -0.64 -11.09 -14.92
N GLU A 46 -1.13 -10.00 -14.33
CA GLU A 46 -1.20 -9.82 -12.87
C GLU A 46 -2.07 -10.91 -12.22
N HIS A 47 -3.24 -11.20 -12.81
CA HIS A 47 -4.15 -12.23 -12.34
C HIS A 47 -3.53 -13.62 -12.45
N SER A 48 -2.92 -13.92 -13.59
CA SER A 48 -2.26 -15.21 -13.82
C SER A 48 -1.11 -15.44 -12.83
N ALA A 49 -0.38 -14.38 -12.47
CA ALA A 49 0.71 -14.47 -11.49
C ALA A 49 0.24 -14.76 -10.06
N LEU A 50 -1.02 -14.45 -9.71
CA LEU A 50 -1.59 -14.77 -8.40
C LEU A 50 -1.99 -16.25 -8.28
N ALA A 51 -2.34 -16.90 -9.39
CA ALA A 51 -2.81 -18.28 -9.44
C ALA A 51 -3.93 -18.54 -8.39
N GLU A 52 -3.83 -19.58 -7.58
CA GLU A 52 -4.80 -19.92 -6.54
C GLU A 52 -4.89 -18.87 -5.41
N HIS A 53 -3.88 -18.00 -5.25
CA HIS A 53 -3.84 -17.02 -4.18
C HIS A 53 -4.85 -15.89 -4.36
N VAL A 54 -5.48 -15.74 -5.52
CA VAL A 54 -6.54 -14.73 -5.74
C VAL A 54 -7.67 -14.86 -4.73
N ALA A 55 -8.03 -16.10 -4.36
CA ALA A 55 -9.06 -16.38 -3.36
C ALA A 55 -8.72 -15.81 -1.97
N VAL A 56 -7.43 -15.66 -1.66
CA VAL A 56 -6.93 -15.12 -0.38
C VAL A 56 -6.61 -13.64 -0.47
N LEU A 57 -6.02 -13.21 -1.59
CA LEU A 57 -5.52 -11.85 -1.79
C LEU A 57 -6.60 -10.88 -2.32
N GLY A 58 -7.74 -11.42 -2.77
CA GLY A 58 -8.90 -10.68 -3.25
C GLY A 58 -8.95 -10.55 -4.77
N GLU A 59 -10.16 -10.33 -5.29
CA GLU A 59 -10.51 -10.27 -6.73
C GLU A 59 -10.12 -8.95 -7.41
N THR A 60 -9.81 -7.92 -6.62
CA THR A 60 -9.44 -6.58 -7.10
C THR A 60 -8.09 -6.15 -6.55
N THR A 61 -7.52 -5.14 -7.20
CA THR A 61 -6.23 -4.58 -6.84
C THR A 61 -6.27 -3.06 -6.82
N PHE A 62 -5.37 -2.46 -6.07
CA PHE A 62 -5.26 -1.02 -5.92
C PHE A 62 -3.97 -0.49 -6.52
N ASP A 63 -4.08 0.64 -7.23
CA ASP A 63 -2.95 1.50 -7.53
C ASP A 63 -2.93 2.64 -6.48
N VAL A 64 -1.88 2.66 -5.65
CA VAL A 64 -1.75 3.53 -4.47
C VAL A 64 -0.77 4.65 -4.75
N TYR A 65 -1.26 5.89 -4.84
CA TYR A 65 -0.46 7.02 -5.30
C TYR A 65 0.33 7.69 -4.17
N LEU A 66 1.60 7.98 -4.43
CA LEU A 66 2.38 8.91 -3.62
C LEU A 66 1.97 10.34 -3.94
N ASN A 67 1.85 10.65 -5.23
CA ASN A 67 1.54 11.98 -5.77
C ASN A 67 0.87 11.87 -7.15
N GLY A 68 0.92 12.92 -7.98
CA GLY A 68 0.36 12.91 -9.33
C GLY A 68 1.10 12.03 -10.34
N GLU A 69 2.37 11.71 -10.07
CA GLU A 69 3.31 11.08 -10.99
C GLU A 69 3.72 9.67 -10.56
N ALA A 70 3.89 9.40 -9.27
CA ALA A 70 4.40 8.13 -8.75
C ALA A 70 3.35 7.37 -7.91
N PHE A 71 3.30 6.05 -8.09
CA PHE A 71 2.36 5.17 -7.40
C PHE A 71 2.85 3.73 -7.30
N TRP A 72 2.42 3.00 -6.28
CA TRP A 72 2.54 1.54 -6.27
C TRP A 72 1.39 0.95 -7.08
N ARG A 73 1.72 0.24 -8.15
CA ARG A 73 0.76 -0.52 -8.95
C ARG A 73 0.50 -1.88 -8.33
N ASN A 74 -0.70 -2.40 -8.54
CA ASN A 74 -1.07 -3.79 -8.28
C ASN A 74 -0.86 -4.23 -6.82
N LEU A 75 -1.53 -3.54 -5.92
CA LEU A 75 -1.63 -3.94 -4.52
C LEU A 75 -2.96 -4.70 -4.29
N PRO A 76 -2.96 -6.03 -4.16
CA PRO A 76 -4.17 -6.81 -3.91
C PRO A 76 -5.03 -6.25 -2.76
N SER A 77 -6.35 -6.32 -2.91
CA SER A 77 -7.27 -5.68 -1.96
C SER A 77 -7.10 -6.16 -0.52
N ALA A 78 -6.88 -7.46 -0.30
CA ALA A 78 -6.64 -7.98 1.04
C ALA A 78 -5.35 -7.44 1.69
N ILE A 79 -4.33 -7.14 0.89
CA ILE A 79 -3.08 -6.52 1.38
C ILE A 79 -3.32 -5.05 1.71
N TRP A 80 -4.01 -4.32 0.83
CA TRP A 80 -4.35 -2.92 1.08
C TRP A 80 -5.19 -2.76 2.34
N ASP A 81 -6.22 -3.60 2.50
CA ASP A 81 -7.20 -3.54 3.59
C ASP A 81 -6.73 -4.22 4.88
N TYR A 82 -5.52 -4.77 4.90
CA TYR A 82 -4.96 -5.40 6.08
C TYR A 82 -4.91 -4.44 7.28
N ARG A 83 -5.44 -4.91 8.41
CA ARG A 83 -5.59 -4.13 9.65
C ARG A 83 -4.84 -4.76 10.81
N LEU A 84 -4.21 -3.91 11.62
CA LEU A 84 -3.62 -4.27 12.91
C LEU A 84 -4.00 -3.22 13.94
N GLY A 85 -4.57 -3.67 15.08
CA GLY A 85 -5.01 -2.76 16.15
C GLY A 85 -6.07 -1.75 15.70
N GLY A 86 -6.96 -2.13 14.77
CA GLY A 86 -8.02 -1.28 14.22
C GLY A 86 -7.61 -0.38 13.05
N TYR A 87 -6.31 -0.26 12.75
CA TYR A 87 -5.81 0.62 11.69
C TYR A 87 -5.43 -0.14 10.44
N GLN A 88 -5.78 0.42 9.27
CA GLN A 88 -5.25 -0.04 7.98
C GLN A 88 -3.76 0.30 7.91
N VAL A 89 -2.91 -0.73 7.86
CA VAL A 89 -1.48 -0.59 8.14
C VAL A 89 -0.77 0.30 7.12
N LEU A 90 -0.98 0.03 5.83
CA LEU A 90 -0.32 0.75 4.74
C LEU A 90 -0.83 2.19 4.63
N LYS A 91 -2.14 2.40 4.76
CA LYS A 91 -2.72 3.75 4.78
C LYS A 91 -2.19 4.59 5.95
N LYS A 92 -2.10 4.01 7.16
CA LYS A 92 -1.54 4.70 8.32
C LYS A 92 -0.05 5.01 8.13
N TRP A 93 0.72 4.11 7.51
CA TRP A 93 2.12 4.39 7.19
C TRP A 93 2.28 5.63 6.30
N LEU A 94 1.39 5.79 5.31
CA LEU A 94 1.37 6.95 4.40
C LEU A 94 0.94 8.25 5.10
N SER A 95 0.01 8.20 6.06
CA SER A 95 -0.47 9.42 6.73
C SER A 95 0.62 10.18 7.49
N TYR A 96 1.55 9.46 8.11
CA TYR A 96 2.72 10.07 8.78
C TYR A 96 3.82 10.51 7.82
N ARG A 97 3.66 10.22 6.53
CA ARG A 97 4.67 10.45 5.49
C ARG A 97 4.25 11.43 4.43
N GLU A 98 3.02 11.97 4.51
CA GLU A 98 2.66 13.16 3.74
C GLU A 98 3.75 14.22 3.91
N SER A 99 4.22 14.83 2.83
CA SER A 99 5.33 15.78 2.88
C SER A 99 5.05 16.98 3.80
N ALA A 100 3.79 17.40 3.92
CA ALA A 100 3.37 18.42 4.88
C ALA A 100 3.46 17.97 6.36
N VAL A 101 3.42 16.66 6.62
CA VAL A 101 3.55 16.06 7.96
C VAL A 101 5.01 15.68 8.24
N LEU A 102 5.69 15.07 7.28
CA LEU A 102 7.06 14.58 7.39
C LEU A 102 8.11 15.69 7.26
N GLY A 103 7.77 16.80 6.60
CA GLY A 103 8.65 17.93 6.33
C GLY A 103 9.70 17.71 5.24
N ARG A 104 9.60 16.60 4.48
CA ARG A 104 10.51 16.23 3.39
C ARG A 104 9.88 15.22 2.44
N ILE A 105 10.52 14.97 1.31
CA ILE A 105 10.24 13.81 0.45
C ILE A 105 10.72 12.50 1.11
N LEU A 106 10.21 11.37 0.63
CA LEU A 106 10.69 10.06 1.05
C LEU A 106 12.11 9.82 0.53
N ARG A 107 12.84 8.97 1.26
CA ARG A 107 14.06 8.37 0.77
C ARG A 107 13.75 7.09 -0.02
N PRO A 108 14.62 6.68 -0.96
CA PRO A 108 14.44 5.42 -1.69
C PRO A 108 14.24 4.21 -0.76
N GLU A 109 14.95 4.16 0.38
CA GLU A 109 14.79 3.06 1.34
C GLU A 109 13.39 3.03 1.99
N GLU A 110 12.77 4.19 2.22
CA GLU A 110 11.43 4.27 2.79
C GLU A 110 10.37 3.79 1.79
N VAL A 111 10.54 4.12 0.52
CA VAL A 111 9.71 3.60 -0.57
C VAL A 111 9.85 2.09 -0.72
N GLN A 112 11.09 1.58 -0.60
CA GLN A 112 11.35 0.15 -0.58
C GLN A 112 10.64 -0.52 0.61
N HIS A 113 10.74 0.09 1.79
CA HIS A 113 10.15 -0.43 3.01
C HIS A 113 8.63 -0.59 2.91
N PHE A 114 7.92 0.33 2.25
CA PHE A 114 6.49 0.16 1.97
C PHE A 114 6.23 -1.09 1.11
N THR A 115 7.00 -1.26 0.04
CA THR A 115 6.91 -2.42 -0.86
C THR A 115 7.15 -3.74 -0.11
N ASP A 116 8.17 -3.78 0.74
CA ASP A 116 8.51 -4.97 1.51
C ASP A 116 7.46 -5.27 2.58
N THR A 117 6.86 -4.24 3.19
CA THR A 117 5.77 -4.40 4.14
C THR A 117 4.53 -4.98 3.46
N ALA A 118 4.15 -4.46 2.29
CA ALA A 118 3.05 -5.01 1.50
C ALA A 118 3.28 -6.49 1.13
N ARG A 119 4.50 -6.85 0.69
CA ARG A 119 4.87 -8.25 0.39
C ARG A 119 4.78 -9.15 1.61
N ARG A 120 5.25 -8.67 2.77
CA ARG A 120 5.18 -9.42 4.04
C ARG A 120 3.73 -9.65 4.46
N ILE A 121 2.87 -8.65 4.32
CA ILE A 121 1.42 -8.79 4.57
C ILE A 121 0.84 -9.88 3.64
N GLY A 122 1.15 -9.83 2.35
CA GLY A 122 0.70 -10.86 1.40
C GLY A 122 1.14 -12.27 1.79
N ALA A 123 2.42 -12.44 2.12
CA ALA A 123 2.96 -13.72 2.58
C ALA A 123 2.30 -14.21 3.87
N LEU A 124 2.01 -13.31 4.82
CA LEU A 124 1.29 -13.64 6.05
C LEU A 124 -0.12 -14.14 5.75
N LEU A 125 -0.88 -13.44 4.89
CA LEU A 125 -2.24 -13.82 4.52
C LEU A 125 -2.29 -15.21 3.89
N ILE A 126 -1.43 -15.47 2.91
CA ILE A 126 -1.30 -16.79 2.26
C ILE A 126 -0.98 -17.87 3.29
N ALA A 127 0.06 -17.66 4.11
CA ALA A 127 0.49 -18.65 5.09
C ALA A 127 -0.58 -18.93 6.16
N THR A 128 -1.41 -17.94 6.51
CA THR A 128 -2.51 -18.15 7.46
C THR A 128 -3.71 -18.87 6.86
N SER A 129 -3.95 -18.72 5.56
CA SER A 129 -5.04 -19.42 4.85
C SER A 129 -4.76 -20.90 4.64
N ASP A 130 -3.48 -21.28 4.52
CA ASP A 130 -3.05 -22.69 4.37
C ASP A 130 -3.09 -23.50 5.67
N ARG A 131 -3.35 -22.86 6.81
CA ARG A 131 -3.34 -23.56 8.09
C ARG A 131 -4.66 -24.31 8.28
N PRO A 132 -4.67 -25.66 8.36
CA PRO A 132 -5.88 -26.40 8.68
C PRO A 132 -6.43 -25.92 10.03
N GLU A 133 -7.75 -25.74 10.12
CA GLU A 133 -8.42 -25.45 11.38
C GLU A 133 -7.92 -26.43 12.44
N ARG A 134 -7.31 -25.91 13.51
CA ARG A 134 -7.00 -26.75 14.66
C ARG A 134 -8.33 -27.18 15.25
N SER A 135 -8.73 -28.42 14.99
CA SER A 135 -9.78 -29.09 15.76
C SER A 135 -9.36 -29.03 17.23
N SER A 136 -10.07 -28.22 18.01
CA SER A 136 -9.98 -28.28 19.46
C SER A 136 -10.69 -29.55 19.95
N PRO A 137 -10.13 -30.25 20.95
CA PRO A 137 -10.73 -31.45 21.54
C PRO A 137 -12.02 -31.15 22.31
#